data_AF-A0A5D3KMD0-F1
#
_entry.id   AF-A0A5D3KMD0-F1
#
_cell.length_a   1.000
_cell.length_b   1.000
_cell.length_c   1.000
_cell.angle_alpha   90.00
_cell.angle_beta   90.00
_cell.angle_gamma   90.00
#
_symmetry.space_group_name_H-M   'P 1'
#
loop_
_entity.id
_entity.type
_entity.pdbx_description
1 polymer ?
#
loop_
_entity_poly.entity_id
_entity_poly.type
_entity_poly.pdbx_seq_one_letter_code
_entity_poly.pdbx_strand_id
1 'polypeptide(L)'
;MAGYSGKPLVQKLGIKPGFCIFVDGLSSTAYDDFVGKLPDDVTIAKTARAPLDMVHLFAAEAKGLAAKLRGYRKAIAPDGMIWASWPKKASGVATDVTEALVRETALANGLVDIKICAVDDVWSGLKLVIPLKDRAKLAK
;
A
#
# COMPACT_ATOMS: atom_id res chain seq x y z
N MET A 1 8.55 -2.31 23.78
CA MET A 1 8.45 -0.87 24.10
C MET A 1 8.26 -0.13 22.79
N ALA A 2 7.16 0.62 22.67
CA ALA A 2 6.78 1.32 21.44
C ALA A 2 7.69 2.54 21.20
N GLY A 3 8.44 2.50 20.10
CA GLY A 3 9.25 3.61 19.62
C GLY A 3 8.75 4.12 18.27
N TYR A 4 8.82 5.43 18.11
CA TYR A 4 8.82 6.21 16.85
C TYR A 4 7.52 6.87 16.38
N SER A 5 7.41 8.14 16.82
CA SER A 5 6.77 9.27 16.14
C SER A 5 5.24 9.22 16.09
N GLY A 6 4.63 9.70 17.18
CA GLY A 6 3.69 10.83 17.31
C GLY A 6 2.54 11.09 16.33
N LYS A 7 2.45 10.39 15.19
CA LYS A 7 1.30 10.40 14.28
C LYS A 7 0.79 8.97 14.13
N PRO A 8 -0.52 8.72 14.35
CA PRO A 8 -1.14 7.43 14.08
C PRO A 8 -0.75 6.92 12.68
N LEU A 9 -0.51 5.62 12.54
CA LEU A 9 -0.10 5.01 11.27
C LEU A 9 -1.05 5.39 10.12
N VAL A 10 -2.35 5.48 10.40
CA VAL A 10 -3.37 6.08 9.52
C VAL A 10 -2.93 7.39 8.84
N GLN A 11 -2.39 8.34 9.61
CA GLN A 11 -1.92 9.63 9.07
C GLN A 11 -0.62 9.47 8.27
N LYS A 12 0.27 8.56 8.68
CA LYS A 12 1.52 8.28 7.94
C LYS A 12 1.22 7.71 6.55
N LEU A 13 0.22 6.82 6.47
CA LEU A 13 -0.29 6.22 5.23
C LEU A 13 -1.10 7.22 4.38
N GLY A 14 -1.59 8.31 4.99
CA GLY A 14 -2.36 9.34 4.31
C GLY A 14 -3.80 8.92 4.01
N ILE A 15 -4.37 8.05 4.85
CA ILE A 15 -5.77 7.65 4.80
C ILE A 15 -6.63 8.87 5.20
N LYS A 16 -7.65 9.17 4.40
CA LYS A 16 -8.56 10.30 4.62
C LYS A 16 -9.98 9.81 4.85
N PRO A 17 -10.88 10.65 5.40
CA PRO A 17 -12.30 10.34 5.46
C PRO A 17 -12.87 9.98 4.08
N GLY A 18 -13.81 9.04 4.05
CA GLY A 18 -14.48 8.58 2.83
C GLY A 18 -13.67 7.63 1.93
N PHE A 19 -12.44 7.27 2.30
CA PHE A 19 -11.61 6.39 1.48
C PHE A 19 -12.21 4.97 1.33
N CYS A 20 -12.22 4.47 0.10
CA CYS A 20 -12.41 3.05 -0.20
C CYS A 20 -11.04 2.36 -0.29
N ILE A 21 -10.77 1.45 0.66
CA ILE A 21 -9.47 0.79 0.83
C ILE A 21 -9.61 -0.70 0.56
N PHE A 22 -8.73 -1.28 -0.26
CA PHE A 22 -8.55 -2.71 -0.33
C PHE A 22 -7.25 -3.13 0.36
N VAL A 23 -7.30 -4.20 1.16
CA VAL A 23 -6.14 -4.75 1.88
C VAL A 23 -5.85 -6.14 1.35
N ASP A 24 -4.61 -6.38 0.93
CA ASP A 24 -4.16 -7.66 0.39
C ASP A 24 -2.96 -8.17 1.19
N GLY A 25 -3.01 -9.43 1.62
CA GLY A 25 -1.89 -10.10 2.28
C GLY A 25 -1.78 -9.85 3.79
N LEU A 26 -2.70 -9.10 4.40
CA LEU A 26 -2.84 -9.03 5.85
C LEU A 26 -3.89 -10.05 6.31
N SER A 27 -3.49 -11.05 7.07
CA SER A 27 -4.37 -12.18 7.45
C SER A 27 -4.57 -12.38 8.95
N SER A 28 -3.65 -11.91 9.79
CA SER A 28 -3.66 -12.20 11.23
C SER A 28 -4.49 -11.24 12.08
N THR A 29 -4.86 -10.08 11.52
CA THR A 29 -5.39 -8.95 12.29
C THR A 29 -6.34 -8.14 11.42
N ALA A 30 -7.40 -7.60 12.02
CA ALA A 30 -8.24 -6.62 11.35
C ALA A 30 -7.41 -5.38 10.98
N TYR A 31 -7.74 -4.73 9.87
CA TYR A 31 -6.91 -3.66 9.34
C TYR A 31 -6.89 -2.42 10.24
N ASP A 32 -8.03 -2.07 10.83
CA ASP A 32 -8.20 -0.98 11.79
C ASP A 32 -7.53 -1.25 13.13
N ASP A 33 -7.47 -2.51 13.57
CA ASP A 33 -6.62 -2.90 14.72
C ASP A 33 -5.12 -2.72 14.39
N PHE A 34 -4.73 -2.97 13.13
CA PHE A 34 -3.35 -2.84 12.68
C PHE A 34 -2.90 -1.38 12.49
N VAL A 35 -3.69 -0.56 11.78
CA VAL A 35 -3.34 0.85 11.51
C VAL A 35 -3.79 1.83 12.57
N GLY A 36 -4.68 1.40 13.46
CA GLY A 36 -5.40 2.23 14.42
C GLY A 36 -6.72 2.74 13.84
N LYS A 37 -7.47 3.48 14.67
CA LYS A 37 -8.81 4.00 14.34
C LYS A 37 -8.83 4.69 12.97
N LEU A 38 -9.63 4.15 12.06
CA LEU A 38 -9.83 4.72 10.74
C LEU A 38 -10.62 6.05 10.82
N PRO A 39 -10.37 7.00 9.90
CA PRO A 39 -11.21 8.19 9.75
C PRO A 39 -12.66 7.83 9.41
N ASP A 40 -13.54 8.82 9.58
CA ASP A 40 -14.96 8.66 9.30
C ASP A 40 -15.20 8.26 7.83
N ASP A 41 -16.25 7.46 7.60
CA ASP A 41 -16.69 6.99 6.28
C ASP A 41 -15.65 6.19 5.47
N VAL A 42 -14.57 5.72 6.09
CA VAL A 42 -13.64 4.78 5.43
C VAL A 42 -14.29 3.40 5.29
N THR A 43 -14.23 2.84 4.09
CA THR A 43 -14.73 1.51 3.78
C THR A 43 -13.59 0.55 3.43
N ILE A 44 -13.56 -0.63 4.06
CA ILE A 44 -12.67 -1.71 3.67
C ILE A 44 -13.38 -2.60 2.63
N ALA A 45 -12.94 -2.52 1.38
CA ALA A 45 -13.47 -3.29 0.28
C ALA A 45 -13.10 -4.77 0.40
N LYS A 46 -14.05 -5.66 0.04
CA LYS A 46 -13.83 -7.12 0.01
C LYS A 46 -13.07 -7.59 -1.22
N THR A 47 -13.01 -6.78 -2.28
CA THR A 47 -12.39 -7.11 -3.56
C THR A 47 -11.71 -5.90 -4.16
N ALA A 48 -10.63 -6.09 -4.91
CA ALA A 48 -9.93 -5.02 -5.63
C ALA A 48 -10.68 -4.56 -6.89
N ARG A 49 -11.83 -3.91 -6.72
CA ARG A 49 -12.63 -3.34 -7.82
C ARG A 49 -12.51 -1.83 -7.85
N ALA A 50 -12.34 -1.27 -9.04
CA ALA A 50 -12.27 0.17 -9.21
C ALA A 50 -13.62 0.86 -8.90
N PRO A 51 -13.58 2.13 -8.43
CA PRO A 51 -12.39 2.88 -8.03
C PRO A 51 -12.02 2.63 -6.56
N LEU A 52 -10.72 2.51 -6.27
CA LEU A 52 -10.17 2.49 -4.91
C LEU A 52 -9.31 3.75 -4.67
N ASP A 53 -9.46 4.37 -3.51
CA ASP A 53 -8.57 5.45 -3.09
C ASP A 53 -7.20 4.90 -2.66
N MET A 54 -7.21 3.69 -2.09
CA MET A 54 -6.00 3.05 -1.61
C MET A 54 -6.05 1.52 -1.76
N VAL A 55 -4.93 0.93 -2.15
CA VAL A 55 -4.62 -0.48 -1.87
C VAL A 55 -3.47 -0.55 -0.88
N HIS A 56 -3.58 -1.37 0.17
CA HIS A 56 -2.45 -1.73 1.02
C HIS A 56 -2.10 -3.20 0.79
N LEU A 57 -1.00 -3.41 0.08
CA LEU A 57 -0.47 -4.72 -0.27
C LEU A 57 0.65 -5.10 0.70
N PHE A 58 0.52 -6.25 1.36
CA PHE A 58 1.57 -6.89 2.15
C PHE A 58 2.09 -8.12 1.40
N ALA A 59 3.40 -8.19 1.15
CA ALA A 59 4.03 -9.28 0.44
C ALA A 59 5.39 -9.64 1.05
N ALA A 60 5.52 -10.89 1.48
CA ALA A 60 6.80 -11.49 1.88
C ALA A 60 7.47 -12.28 0.74
N GLU A 61 6.75 -12.50 -0.36
CA GLU A 61 7.25 -13.19 -1.55
C GLU A 61 7.18 -12.31 -2.80
N ALA A 62 8.25 -12.33 -3.60
CA ALA A 62 8.37 -11.65 -4.88
C ALA A 62 7.38 -12.23 -5.90
N LYS A 63 7.07 -13.52 -5.75
CA LYS A 63 6.17 -14.25 -6.62
C LYS A 63 4.79 -13.58 -6.64
N GLY A 64 4.37 -13.18 -7.84
CA GLY A 64 3.06 -12.56 -8.06
C GLY A 64 3.00 -11.05 -7.76
N LEU A 65 4.05 -10.44 -7.21
CA LEU A 65 4.08 -8.99 -6.93
C LEU A 65 3.79 -8.15 -8.18
N ALA A 66 4.42 -8.49 -9.30
CA ALA A 66 4.20 -7.80 -10.58
C ALA A 66 2.74 -7.91 -11.07
N ALA A 67 2.12 -9.09 -10.95
CA ALA A 67 0.74 -9.31 -11.34
C ALA A 67 -0.23 -8.52 -10.45
N LYS A 68 0.01 -8.54 -9.13
CA LYS A 68 -0.74 -7.76 -8.14
C LYS A 68 -0.65 -6.26 -8.43
N LEU A 69 0.56 -5.70 -8.57
CA LEU A 69 0.75 -4.27 -8.87
C LEU A 69 0.08 -3.86 -10.18
N ARG A 70 0.13 -4.69 -11.22
CA ARG A 70 -0.59 -4.46 -12.48
C ARG A 70 -2.11 -4.40 -12.27
N GLY A 71 -2.66 -5.32 -11.49
CA GLY A 71 -4.09 -5.36 -11.16
C GLY A 71 -4.50 -4.14 -10.34
N TYR A 72 -3.75 -3.83 -9.30
CA TYR A 72 -4.05 -2.72 -8.40
C TYR A 72 -3.89 -1.35 -9.06
N ARG A 73 -2.95 -1.20 -9.99
CA ARG A 73 -2.88 0.03 -10.81
C ARG A 73 -4.18 0.27 -11.60
N LYS A 74 -4.87 -0.78 -12.04
CA LYS A 74 -6.16 -0.65 -12.74
C LYS A 74 -7.33 -0.44 -11.77
N ALA A 75 -7.18 -0.83 -10.51
CA ALA A 75 -8.23 -0.74 -9.50
C ALA A 75 -8.22 0.62 -8.77
N ILE A 76 -7.06 1.24 -8.58
CA ILE A 76 -7.00 2.55 -7.92
C ILE A 76 -7.56 3.66 -8.83
N ALA A 77 -8.18 4.66 -8.22
CA ALA A 77 -8.53 5.91 -8.87
C ALA A 77 -7.27 6.58 -9.47
N PRO A 78 -7.40 7.47 -10.48
CA PRO A 78 -6.24 8.13 -11.09
C PRO A 78 -5.32 8.83 -10.09
N ASP A 79 -5.87 9.42 -9.02
CA ASP A 79 -5.15 10.07 -7.93
C ASP A 79 -5.03 9.20 -6.65
N GLY A 80 -5.49 7.95 -6.71
CA GLY A 80 -5.33 6.95 -5.68
C GLY A 80 -3.89 6.46 -5.51
N MET A 81 -3.69 5.54 -4.57
CA MET A 81 -2.36 5.06 -4.21
C MET A 81 -2.31 3.57 -3.87
N ILE A 82 -1.13 2.98 -4.02
CA ILE A 82 -0.83 1.63 -3.51
C ILE A 82 0.28 1.81 -2.48
N TRP A 83 0.06 1.34 -1.25
CA TRP A 83 1.14 1.06 -0.31
C TRP A 83 1.57 -0.38 -0.49
N ALA A 84 2.79 -0.60 -1.01
CA ALA A 84 3.39 -1.92 -1.09
C ALA A 84 4.34 -2.12 0.09
N SER A 85 4.05 -3.11 0.92
CA SER A 85 4.70 -3.36 2.19
C SER A 85 5.37 -4.74 2.19
N TRP A 86 6.61 -4.79 2.68
CA TRP A 86 7.42 -6.01 2.76
C TRP A 86 8.10 -6.12 4.13
N PRO A 87 8.44 -7.33 4.61
CA PRO A 87 9.11 -7.49 5.87
C PRO A 87 10.51 -6.85 5.83
N LYS A 88 10.87 -6.13 6.88
CA LYS A 88 12.21 -5.60 7.07
C LYS A 88 13.17 -6.75 7.28
N LYS A 89 14.40 -6.61 6.78
CA LYS A 89 15.49 -7.57 7.04
C LYS A 89 15.72 -7.81 8.54
N ALA A 90 15.54 -6.78 9.36
CA ALA A 90 15.72 -6.86 10.82
C ALA A 90 14.52 -7.49 11.58
N SER A 91 13.39 -7.75 10.92
CA SER A 91 12.19 -8.28 11.58
C SER A 91 12.27 -9.78 11.93
N GLY A 92 13.22 -10.51 11.33
CA GLY A 92 13.31 -11.96 11.45
C GLY A 92 12.30 -12.75 10.61
N VAL A 93 11.35 -12.08 9.94
CA VAL A 93 10.41 -12.71 9.01
C VAL A 93 11.13 -12.99 7.69
N ALA A 94 11.04 -14.24 7.21
CA ALA A 94 11.61 -14.63 5.93
C ALA A 94 10.93 -13.88 4.77
N THR A 95 11.74 -13.32 3.87
CA THR A 95 11.27 -12.60 2.70
C THR A 95 12.33 -12.61 1.61
N ASP A 96 11.91 -12.72 0.35
CA ASP A 96 12.75 -12.46 -0.84
C ASP A 96 12.43 -11.06 -1.45
N VAL A 97 11.50 -10.32 -0.86
CA VAL A 97 11.12 -8.97 -1.28
C VAL A 97 12.05 -7.93 -0.65
N THR A 98 12.59 -7.04 -1.49
CA THR A 98 13.44 -5.92 -1.10
C THR A 98 12.86 -4.60 -1.60
N GLU A 99 13.32 -3.47 -1.05
CA GLU A 99 12.93 -2.15 -1.53
C GLU A 99 13.22 -1.98 -3.04
N ALA A 100 14.41 -2.39 -3.48
CA ALA A 100 14.83 -2.30 -4.86
C ALA A 100 13.88 -3.10 -5.77
N LEU A 101 13.56 -4.33 -5.39
CA LEU A 101 12.60 -5.16 -6.12
C LEU A 101 11.23 -4.48 -6.23
N VAL A 102 10.72 -3.90 -5.14
CA VAL A 102 9.42 -3.22 -5.14
C VAL A 102 9.45 -2.01 -6.07
N ARG A 103 10.50 -1.18 -6.02
CA ARG A 103 10.68 -0.01 -6.89
C ARG A 103 10.73 -0.40 -8.37
N GLU A 104 11.58 -1.35 -8.72
CA GLU A 104 11.76 -1.83 -10.10
C GLU A 104 10.45 -2.43 -10.64
N THR A 105 9.78 -3.26 -9.83
CA THR A 105 8.52 -3.87 -10.22
C THR A 105 7.41 -2.83 -10.38
N ALA A 106 7.34 -1.83 -9.50
CA ALA A 106 6.37 -0.74 -9.60
C ALA A 106 6.58 0.09 -10.88
N LEU A 107 7.83 0.47 -11.16
CA LEU A 107 8.19 1.23 -12.36
C LEU A 107 7.84 0.46 -13.64
N ALA A 108 8.17 -0.83 -13.70
CA ALA A 108 7.81 -1.70 -14.83
C ALA A 108 6.29 -1.84 -15.03
N ASN A 109 5.49 -1.60 -13.98
CA ASN A 109 4.03 -1.59 -14.05
C ASN A 109 3.43 -0.18 -14.22
N GLY A 110 4.25 0.84 -14.48
CA GLY A 110 3.77 2.21 -14.74
C GLY A 110 3.28 2.93 -13.49
N LEU A 111 3.85 2.59 -12.33
CA LEU A 111 3.71 3.30 -11.06
C LEU A 111 5.03 3.99 -10.72
N VAL A 112 4.97 5.07 -9.96
CA VAL A 112 6.15 5.74 -9.40
C VAL A 112 6.04 5.81 -7.89
N ASP A 113 7.15 5.66 -7.19
CA ASP A 113 7.18 5.84 -5.74
C ASP A 113 7.34 7.31 -5.37
N ILE A 114 6.74 7.70 -4.24
CA ILE A 114 6.81 9.09 -3.75
C ILE A 114 7.12 9.21 -2.26
N LYS A 115 7.03 8.10 -1.52
CA LYS A 115 7.24 8.09 -0.07
C LYS A 115 7.56 6.68 0.40
N ILE A 116 8.50 6.56 1.34
CA ILE A 116 8.76 5.33 2.09
C ILE A 116 8.49 5.58 3.58
N CYS A 117 8.05 4.57 4.32
CA CYS A 117 7.97 4.63 5.78
C CYS A 117 8.09 3.24 6.42
N ALA A 118 8.44 3.22 7.72
CA ALA A 118 8.18 2.05 8.55
C ALA A 118 6.67 2.02 8.89
N VAL A 119 6.01 0.91 8.57
CA VAL A 119 4.59 0.69 8.83
C VAL A 119 4.43 0.31 10.30
N ASP A 120 5.12 -0.75 10.72
CA ASP A 120 5.26 -1.18 12.11
C ASP A 120 6.68 -1.71 12.33
N ASP A 121 6.92 -2.55 13.33
CA ASP A 121 8.23 -3.15 13.58
C ASP A 121 8.63 -4.18 12.49
N VAL A 122 7.66 -4.84 11.87
CA VAL A 122 7.88 -5.90 10.87
C VAL A 122 7.98 -5.35 9.46
N TRP A 123 7.13 -4.41 9.08
CA TRP A 123 6.88 -4.03 7.70
C TRP A 123 7.47 -2.65 7.36
N SER A 124 8.21 -2.58 6.25
CA SER A 124 8.45 -1.34 5.52
C SER A 124 7.36 -1.17 4.48
N GLY A 125 7.01 0.07 4.12
CA GLY A 125 6.02 0.38 3.10
C GLY A 125 6.52 1.45 2.13
N LEU A 126 6.23 1.27 0.85
CA LEU A 126 6.50 2.23 -0.23
C LEU A 126 5.18 2.67 -0.87
N LYS A 127 4.94 3.98 -0.90
CA LYS A 127 3.78 4.60 -1.53
C LYS A 127 4.04 4.77 -3.02
N LEU A 128 3.23 4.07 -3.81
CA LEU A 128 3.21 4.04 -5.26
C LEU A 128 1.97 4.77 -5.77
N VAL A 129 2.12 5.54 -6.84
CA VAL A 129 1.03 6.25 -7.49
C VAL A 129 1.13 6.17 -9.01
N ILE A 130 0.01 6.43 -9.68
CA ILE A 130 0.03 6.68 -11.13
C ILE A 130 0.72 8.04 -11.37
N PRO A 131 1.70 8.13 -12.28
CA PRO A 131 2.37 9.39 -12.62
C PRO A 131 1.38 10.46 -13.06
N LEU A 132 1.59 11.72 -12.64
CA LEU A 132 0.69 12.85 -12.96
C LEU A 132 0.37 12.95 -14.46
N LYS A 133 1.40 12.78 -15.32
CA LYS A 133 1.28 12.80 -16.78
C LYS A 133 0.33 11.73 -17.37
N ASP A 134 0.06 10.67 -16.60
CA ASP A 134 -0.78 9.55 -17.03
C ASP A 134 -2.17 9.55 -16.39
N ARG A 135 -2.42 10.39 -15.37
CA ARG A 135 -3.73 10.47 -14.68
C ARG A 135 -4.84 11.02 -15.57
N ALA A 136 -4.54 12.07 -16.35
CA ALA A 136 -5.52 12.70 -17.24
C ALA A 136 -6.05 11.75 -18.34
N LYS A 137 -5.28 10.69 -18.67
CA LYS A 137 -5.68 9.66 -19.63
C LYS A 137 -6.67 8.65 -19.04
N LEU A 138 -6.76 8.57 -17.72
CA LEU A 138 -7.60 7.62 -16.98
C LEU A 138 -8.88 8.25 -16.43
N ALA A 139 -8.98 9.59 -16.44
CA ALA A 139 -10.15 10.35 -16.01
C ALA A 139 -11.16 10.59 -17.16
N LYS A 140 -10.89 10.05 -18.36
CA LYS A 140 -11.78 10.06 -19.52
C LYS A 140 -12.38 8.67 -19.71
#